data_AF-A0A8H7DCY9-F1
#
_entry.id   AF-A0A8H7DCY9-F1
#
_cell.length_a   1.000
_cell.length_b   1.000
_cell.length_c   1.000
_cell.angle_alpha   90.00
_cell.angle_beta   90.00
_cell.angle_gamma   90.00
#
_symmetry.space_group_name_H-M   'P 1'
#
loop_
_entity.id
_entity.type
_entity.pdbx_description
1 polymer ?
#
loop_
_entity_poly.entity_id
_entity_poly.type
_entity_poly.pdbx_seq_one_letter_code
_entity_poly.pdbx_strand_id
1 'polypeptide(L)'
;MTPLMPPVKRQPEPLCSIFLMPKPEYPLIDSDPHASRVIRYMRPSDYATWAGYTAGAPAALWAWEKMDRTGFRMRPVYYVGGWLGFAAGFLIAYSRSSMRFWGWTENAREEARDLEELTQRAREGKPLYGESSQPMWVQAAAHRNSQYSQLKFSLFPMLNLVNHPFHGTDPAKYGVQAEPAVLESQEGLRPGEMLRRKLNDAAKPESSKDA
;
A
#
# COMPACT_ATOMS: atom_id res chain seq x y z
N MET A 1 21.44 20.26 -22.77
CA MET A 1 21.53 21.12 -21.58
C MET A 1 20.24 20.93 -20.79
N THR A 2 20.27 20.08 -19.78
CA THR A 2 19.10 19.69 -18.98
C THR A 2 19.00 20.65 -17.80
N PRO A 3 17.86 21.33 -17.54
CA PRO A 3 17.77 22.25 -16.41
C PRO A 3 17.71 21.46 -15.10
N LEU A 4 18.67 21.75 -14.22
CA LEU A 4 18.69 21.30 -12.82
C LEU A 4 17.49 21.89 -12.08
N MET A 5 16.65 21.03 -11.51
CA MET A 5 15.61 21.45 -10.56
C MET A 5 16.24 22.00 -9.27
N PRO A 6 15.66 23.05 -8.66
CA PRO A 6 16.14 23.58 -7.39
C PRO A 6 15.77 22.65 -6.21
N PRO A 7 16.60 22.59 -5.15
CA PRO A 7 16.33 21.79 -3.96
C PRO A 7 15.13 22.34 -3.18
N VAL A 8 14.17 21.45 -2.86
CA VAL A 8 13.03 21.73 -1.98
C VAL A 8 13.55 22.10 -0.58
N LYS A 9 13.14 23.27 -0.06
CA LYS A 9 13.52 23.76 1.28
C LYS A 9 12.95 22.83 2.36
N ARG A 10 13.82 22.27 3.20
CA ARG A 10 13.46 21.53 4.43
C ARG A 10 12.92 22.49 5.49
N GLN A 11 11.76 22.17 6.08
CA GLN A 11 11.25 22.79 7.32
C GLN A 11 12.15 22.35 8.50
N PRO A 12 12.41 23.20 9.52
CA PRO A 12 13.22 22.82 10.69
C PRO A 12 12.43 21.94 11.67
N GLU A 13 13.01 20.81 12.08
CA GLU A 13 12.41 19.78 12.94
C GLU A 13 12.63 20.06 14.45
N PRO A 14 11.65 19.78 15.35
CA PRO A 14 11.85 19.81 16.79
C PRO A 14 12.61 18.56 17.32
N LEU A 15 13.44 18.82 18.33
CA LEU A 15 14.48 17.97 18.94
C LEU A 15 13.95 16.75 19.74
N CYS A 16 13.31 15.76 19.11
CA CYS A 16 12.97 14.50 19.78
C CYS A 16 13.20 13.27 18.88
N SER A 17 14.45 13.03 18.48
CA SER A 17 14.86 11.93 17.60
C SER A 17 15.68 10.86 18.33
N ILE A 18 15.05 10.04 19.18
CA ILE A 18 15.73 8.90 19.84
C ILE A 18 15.34 7.53 19.25
N PHE A 19 14.31 7.45 18.42
CA PHE A 19 14.00 6.24 17.66
C PHE A 19 14.26 6.49 16.18
N LEU A 20 15.47 6.15 15.73
CA LEU A 20 15.95 6.38 14.37
C LEU A 20 15.34 5.34 13.41
N MET A 21 14.02 5.34 13.26
CA MET A 21 13.41 4.71 12.09
C MET A 21 13.75 5.62 10.92
N PRO A 22 14.55 5.18 9.93
CA PRO A 22 14.84 5.99 8.76
C PRO A 22 13.50 6.32 8.10
N LYS A 23 13.11 7.60 8.18
CA LYS A 23 11.93 8.09 7.47
C LYS A 23 12.19 7.90 5.98
N PRO A 24 11.24 7.39 5.20
CA PRO A 24 11.39 7.31 3.75
C PRO A 24 11.83 8.67 3.19
N GLU A 25 12.77 8.65 2.25
CA GLU A 25 13.34 9.87 1.64
C GLU A 25 12.29 10.66 0.85
N TYR A 26 11.23 9.99 0.41
CA TYR A 26 10.14 10.54 -0.39
C TYR A 26 8.80 10.50 0.38
N PRO A 27 7.83 11.38 0.05
CA PRO A 27 6.54 11.42 0.75
C PRO A 27 5.76 10.12 0.58
N LEU A 28 5.15 9.63 1.66
CA LEU A 28 4.25 8.47 1.63
C LEU A 28 2.96 8.85 0.88
N ILE A 29 2.60 8.07 -0.14
CA ILE A 29 1.33 8.21 -0.86
C ILE A 29 0.28 7.28 -0.27
N ASP A 30 0.67 6.03 -0.03
CA ASP A 30 -0.25 4.97 0.39
C ASP A 30 0.54 3.83 1.07
N SER A 31 0.13 3.39 2.26
CA SER A 31 0.77 2.29 2.98
C SER A 31 0.31 0.90 2.49
N ASP A 32 -0.86 0.78 1.89
CA ASP A 32 -1.44 -0.49 1.44
C ASP A 32 -2.25 -0.30 0.14
N PRO A 33 -1.58 -0.03 -0.98
CA PRO A 33 -2.24 0.32 -2.23
C PRO A 33 -3.03 -0.87 -2.79
N HIS A 34 -4.27 -0.59 -3.19
CA HIS A 34 -5.13 -1.56 -3.88
C HIS A 34 -4.46 -2.10 -5.17
N ALA A 35 -4.62 -3.39 -5.47
CA ALA A 35 -3.91 -4.05 -6.57
C ALA A 35 -4.12 -3.37 -7.93
N SER A 36 -5.34 -2.91 -8.23
CA SER A 36 -5.63 -2.19 -9.46
C SER A 36 -4.89 -0.84 -9.56
N ARG A 37 -4.66 -0.19 -8.42
CA ARG A 37 -3.91 1.07 -8.33
C ARG A 37 -2.45 0.85 -8.64
N VAL A 38 -1.85 -0.19 -8.05
CA VAL A 38 -0.45 -0.55 -8.29
C VAL A 38 -0.21 -0.80 -9.78
N ILE A 39 -1.08 -1.59 -10.43
CA ILE A 39 -0.96 -1.91 -11.86
C ILE A 39 -1.11 -0.66 -12.74
N ARG A 40 -2.07 0.23 -12.44
CA ARG A 40 -2.27 1.50 -13.18
C ARG A 40 -1.10 2.47 -13.06
N TYR A 41 -0.38 2.44 -11.94
CA TYR A 41 0.75 3.31 -11.65
C TYR A 41 2.10 2.71 -12.06
N MET A 42 2.12 1.51 -12.67
CA MET A 42 3.35 0.94 -13.21
C MET A 42 3.95 1.85 -14.29
N ARG A 43 5.26 2.09 -14.19
CA ARG A 43 6.00 2.86 -15.19
C ARG A 43 6.33 1.95 -16.38
N PRO A 44 6.59 2.51 -17.57
CA PRO A 44 7.07 1.73 -18.71
C PRO A 44 8.31 0.88 -18.40
N SER A 45 9.17 1.35 -17.50
CA SER A 45 10.35 0.59 -17.02
C SER A 45 9.99 -0.68 -16.25
N ASP A 46 8.84 -0.71 -15.58
CA ASP A 46 8.40 -1.92 -14.86
C ASP A 46 7.83 -2.95 -15.82
N TYR A 47 7.12 -2.51 -16.87
CA TYR A 47 6.72 -3.38 -17.98
C TYR A 47 7.94 -3.93 -18.73
N ALA A 48 8.98 -3.11 -18.94
CA ALA A 48 10.23 -3.57 -19.53
C ALA A 48 10.91 -4.62 -18.64
N THR A 49 10.90 -4.43 -17.32
CA THR A 49 11.40 -5.42 -16.35
C THR A 49 10.60 -6.72 -16.45
N TRP A 50 9.27 -6.63 -16.46
CA TRP A 50 8.40 -7.80 -16.58
C TRP A 50 8.62 -8.59 -17.87
N ALA A 51 8.68 -7.90 -19.01
CA ALA A 51 9.01 -8.50 -20.29
C ALA A 51 10.41 -9.11 -20.29
N GLY A 52 11.37 -8.44 -19.65
CA GLY A 52 12.74 -8.92 -19.47
C GLY A 52 12.82 -10.24 -18.73
N TYR A 53 12.10 -10.41 -17.62
CA TYR A 53 12.03 -11.70 -16.90
C TYR A 53 11.28 -12.77 -17.70
N THR A 54 10.19 -12.40 -18.37
CA THR A 54 9.37 -13.32 -19.18
C THR A 54 10.18 -13.94 -20.33
N ALA A 55 10.98 -13.14 -21.03
CA ALA A 55 11.86 -13.61 -22.09
C ALA A 55 13.19 -14.17 -21.56
N GLY A 56 13.69 -13.61 -20.45
CA GLY A 56 14.97 -13.97 -19.85
C GLY A 56 14.99 -15.38 -19.30
N ALA A 57 13.91 -15.85 -18.67
CA ALA A 57 13.83 -17.22 -18.14
C ALA A 57 13.98 -18.31 -19.23
N PRO A 58 13.17 -18.34 -20.31
CA PRO A 58 13.35 -19.30 -21.39
C PRO A 58 14.66 -19.08 -22.18
N ALA A 59 15.14 -17.84 -22.32
CA ALA A 59 16.42 -17.56 -22.95
C ALA A 59 17.61 -18.13 -22.15
N ALA A 60 17.57 -18.02 -20.82
CA ALA A 60 18.57 -18.61 -19.93
C ALA A 60 18.56 -20.14 -20.02
N LEU A 61 17.37 -20.77 -20.04
CA LEU A 61 17.23 -22.22 -20.24
C LEU A 61 17.77 -22.65 -21.61
N TRP A 62 17.50 -21.88 -22.66
CA TRP A 62 18.03 -22.15 -23.99
C TRP A 62 19.56 -22.03 -24.05
N ALA A 63 20.12 -20.99 -23.41
CA ALA A 63 21.55 -20.81 -23.32
C ALA A 63 22.21 -21.97 -22.56
N TRP A 64 21.58 -22.43 -21.49
CA TRP A 64 22.04 -23.57 -20.70
C TRP A 64 22.05 -24.86 -21.52
N GLU A 65 20.95 -25.16 -22.22
CA GLU A 65 20.84 -26.34 -23.10
C GLU A 65 21.88 -26.32 -24.23
N LYS A 66 22.27 -25.12 -24.68
CA LYS A 66 23.32 -24.98 -25.70
C LYS A 66 24.71 -25.30 -25.16
N MET A 67 24.96 -25.04 -23.88
CA MET A 67 26.23 -25.32 -23.20
C MET A 67 26.33 -26.79 -22.78
N ASP A 68 25.27 -27.31 -22.15
CA ASP A 68 25.17 -28.71 -21.73
C ASP A 68 23.86 -29.31 -22.23
N ARG A 69 23.97 -30.23 -23.19
CA ARG A 69 22.82 -30.80 -23.87
C ARG A 69 22.24 -31.93 -23.04
N THR A 70 20.95 -31.80 -22.71
CA THR A 70 20.25 -32.81 -21.93
C THR A 70 19.76 -34.00 -22.76
N GLY A 71 19.63 -33.85 -24.07
CA GLY A 71 19.26 -34.94 -24.99
C GLY A 71 17.76 -35.28 -25.05
N PHE A 72 16.91 -34.55 -24.31
CA PHE A 72 15.46 -34.69 -24.38
C PHE A 72 14.75 -33.46 -24.97
N ARG A 73 13.44 -33.57 -25.16
CA ARG A 73 12.63 -32.50 -25.77
C ARG A 73 12.45 -31.33 -24.79
N MET A 74 13.18 -30.24 -25.00
CA MET A 74 13.15 -29.03 -24.13
C MET A 74 11.94 -28.11 -24.32
N ARG A 75 11.13 -28.32 -25.35
CA ARG A 75 9.97 -27.46 -25.66
C ARG A 75 8.98 -27.27 -24.49
N PRO A 76 8.52 -28.30 -23.75
CA PRO A 76 7.69 -28.11 -22.55
C PRO A 76 8.41 -27.32 -21.45
N VAL A 77 9.72 -27.52 -21.28
CA VAL A 77 10.52 -26.82 -20.27
C VAL A 77 10.57 -25.31 -20.56
N TYR A 78 10.69 -24.91 -21.83
CA TYR A 78 10.62 -23.51 -22.21
C TYR A 78 9.25 -22.87 -21.96
N TYR A 79 8.15 -23.61 -22.12
CA TYR A 79 6.82 -23.09 -21.78
C TYR A 79 6.65 -22.87 -20.28
N VAL A 80 7.09 -23.83 -19.47
CA VAL A 80 7.06 -23.69 -18.00
C VAL A 80 8.00 -22.56 -17.56
N GLY A 81 9.21 -22.49 -18.11
CA GLY A 81 10.17 -21.42 -17.84
C GLY A 81 9.64 -20.04 -18.22
N GLY A 82 8.98 -19.91 -19.37
CA GLY A 82 8.31 -18.68 -19.78
C GLY A 82 7.19 -18.27 -18.82
N TRP A 83 6.34 -19.22 -18.40
CA TRP A 83 5.29 -18.97 -17.41
C TRP A 83 5.83 -18.54 -16.04
N LEU A 84 6.89 -19.21 -15.56
CA LEU A 84 7.54 -18.85 -14.30
C LEU A 84 8.21 -17.48 -14.40
N GLY A 85 8.89 -17.19 -15.51
CA GLY A 85 9.47 -15.88 -15.79
C GLY A 85 8.42 -14.77 -15.84
N PHE A 86 7.26 -15.06 -16.43
CA PHE A 86 6.12 -14.15 -16.46
C PHE A 86 5.57 -13.85 -15.06
N ALA A 87 5.33 -14.89 -14.25
CA ALA A 87 4.83 -14.74 -12.89
C ALA A 87 5.83 -14.00 -11.99
N ALA A 88 7.10 -14.40 -12.02
CA ALA A 88 8.17 -13.74 -11.25
C ALA A 88 8.37 -12.29 -11.69
N GLY A 89 8.39 -12.03 -13.01
CA GLY A 89 8.51 -10.69 -13.55
C GLY A 89 7.35 -9.78 -13.12
N PHE A 90 6.12 -10.29 -13.10
CA PHE A 90 4.97 -9.55 -12.61
C PHE A 90 5.11 -9.19 -11.12
N LEU A 91 5.50 -10.15 -10.27
CA LEU A 91 5.68 -9.91 -8.84
C LEU A 91 6.76 -8.86 -8.57
N ILE A 92 7.90 -8.94 -9.26
CA ILE A 92 8.99 -7.95 -9.14
C ILE A 92 8.51 -6.56 -9.59
N ALA A 93 7.80 -6.49 -10.71
CA ALA A 93 7.27 -5.24 -11.24
C ALA A 93 6.20 -4.62 -10.30
N TYR A 94 5.37 -5.46 -9.67
CA TYR A 94 4.43 -5.05 -8.63
C TYR A 94 5.16 -4.51 -7.40
N SER A 95 6.15 -5.23 -6.87
CA SER A 95 6.95 -4.80 -5.71
C SER A 95 7.64 -3.45 -5.97
N ARG A 96 8.24 -3.25 -7.15
CA ARG A 96 8.86 -1.98 -7.56
C ARG A 96 7.87 -0.83 -7.54
N SER A 97 6.64 -1.06 -8.00
CA SER A 97 5.61 -0.04 -7.98
C SER A 97 5.11 0.27 -6.57
N SER A 98 4.94 -0.75 -5.72
CA SER A 98 4.58 -0.56 -4.31
C SER A 98 5.65 0.21 -3.51
N MET A 99 6.94 -0.01 -3.78
CA MET A 99 8.02 0.76 -3.13
C MET A 99 7.93 2.27 -3.38
N ARG A 100 7.40 2.70 -4.55
CA ARG A 100 7.14 4.12 -4.84
C ARG A 100 6.00 4.70 -4.02
N PHE A 101 4.95 3.91 -3.78
CA PHE A 101 3.84 4.33 -2.90
C PHE A 101 4.31 4.55 -1.47
N TRP A 102 5.24 3.72 -0.99
CA TRP A 102 5.85 3.84 0.34
C TRP A 102 6.89 4.95 0.48
N GLY A 103 7.30 5.59 -0.63
CA GLY A 103 8.34 6.62 -0.63
C GLY A 103 9.76 6.08 -0.43
N TRP A 104 10.00 4.79 -0.70
CA TRP A 104 11.35 4.19 -0.66
C TRP A 104 12.16 4.48 -1.92
N THR A 105 11.49 4.88 -2.99
CA THR A 105 12.08 5.26 -4.27
C THR A 105 11.38 6.51 -4.79
N GLU A 106 12.01 7.22 -5.73
CA GLU A 106 11.48 8.45 -6.34
C GLU A 106 10.04 8.28 -6.84
N ASN A 107 9.15 9.18 -6.41
CA ASN A 107 7.70 9.07 -6.59
C ASN A 107 6.99 10.40 -6.96
N ALA A 108 7.72 11.39 -7.48
CA ALA A 108 7.14 12.72 -7.77
C ALA A 108 6.01 12.66 -8.81
N ARG A 109 6.13 11.78 -9.81
CA ARG A 109 5.09 11.55 -10.82
C ARG A 109 3.84 10.92 -10.21
N GLU A 110 4.03 9.92 -9.35
CA GLU A 110 2.95 9.18 -8.71
C GLU A 110 2.19 10.08 -7.74
N GLU A 111 2.89 10.93 -6.99
CA GLU A 111 2.28 11.93 -6.10
C GLU A 111 1.42 12.93 -6.87
N ALA A 112 1.92 13.50 -7.98
CA ALA A 112 1.15 14.45 -8.79
C ALA A 112 -0.14 13.81 -9.32
N ARG A 113 -0.05 12.58 -9.85
CA ARG A 113 -1.21 11.84 -10.36
C ARG A 113 -2.20 11.48 -9.24
N ASP A 114 -1.69 11.05 -8.08
CA ASP A 114 -2.49 10.78 -6.88
C ASP A 114 -3.27 12.02 -6.43
N LEU A 115 -2.61 13.18 -6.37
CA LEU A 115 -3.26 14.45 -6.04
C LEU A 115 -4.35 14.79 -7.05
N GLU A 116 -4.09 14.69 -8.36
CA GLU A 116 -5.11 14.93 -9.38
C GLU A 116 -6.32 13.98 -9.25
N GLU A 117 -6.08 12.67 -9.13
CA GLU A 117 -7.14 11.66 -9.03
C GLU A 117 -7.99 11.83 -7.76
N LEU A 118 -7.35 12.05 -6.61
CA LEU A 118 -8.05 12.16 -5.33
C LEU A 118 -8.73 13.53 -5.14
N THR A 119 -8.13 14.62 -5.63
CA THR A 119 -8.79 15.93 -5.62
C THR A 119 -9.99 15.94 -6.56
N GLN A 120 -9.92 15.26 -7.70
CA GLN A 120 -11.07 15.09 -8.58
C GLN A 120 -12.19 14.30 -7.89
N ARG A 121 -11.87 13.16 -7.25
CA ARG A 121 -12.86 12.38 -6.49
C ARG A 121 -13.50 13.17 -5.35
N ALA A 122 -12.70 13.97 -4.64
CA ALA A 122 -13.18 14.87 -3.60
C ALA A 122 -14.16 15.92 -4.15
N ARG A 123 -13.86 16.52 -5.31
CA ARG A 123 -14.76 17.45 -6.01
C ARG A 123 -16.05 16.78 -6.49
N GLU A 124 -15.97 15.52 -6.88
CA GLU A 124 -17.12 14.70 -7.28
C GLU A 124 -17.94 14.19 -6.07
N GLY A 125 -17.52 14.48 -4.83
CA GLY A 125 -18.18 14.01 -3.61
C GLY A 125 -18.11 12.49 -3.40
N LYS A 126 -17.20 11.81 -4.11
CA LYS A 126 -16.99 10.37 -4.00
C LYS A 126 -16.00 10.05 -2.88
N PRO A 127 -16.12 8.89 -2.21
CA PRO A 127 -15.14 8.47 -1.23
C PRO A 127 -13.76 8.34 -1.88
N LEU A 128 -12.74 8.91 -1.22
CA LEU A 128 -11.36 9.01 -1.73
C LEU A 128 -10.84 7.65 -2.24
N TYR A 129 -11.01 6.62 -1.43
CA TYR A 129 -10.49 5.28 -1.69
C TYR A 129 -11.56 4.26 -2.13
N GLY A 130 -12.74 4.73 -2.52
CA GLY A 130 -13.87 3.89 -2.94
C GLY A 130 -14.65 3.27 -1.77
N GLU A 131 -15.74 2.58 -2.11
CA GLU A 131 -16.59 1.88 -1.14
C GLU A 131 -16.28 0.38 -1.15
N SER A 132 -16.50 -0.27 0.00
CA SER A 132 -16.43 -1.72 0.15
C SER A 132 -17.75 -2.22 0.72
N SER A 133 -18.24 -3.34 0.19
CA SER A 133 -19.46 -4.01 0.66
C SER A 133 -19.27 -4.74 2.01
N GLN A 134 -18.04 -4.75 2.53
CA GLN A 134 -17.67 -5.49 3.74
C GLN A 134 -17.78 -4.62 4.99
N PRO A 135 -18.11 -5.19 6.15
CA PRO A 135 -18.16 -4.43 7.40
C PRO A 135 -16.76 -3.97 7.82
N MET A 136 -16.69 -2.87 8.57
CA MET A 136 -15.43 -2.21 8.96
C MET A 136 -14.41 -3.12 9.64
N TRP A 137 -14.86 -4.10 10.45
CA TRP A 137 -13.94 -5.03 11.11
C TRP A 137 -13.24 -5.97 10.11
N VAL A 138 -13.92 -6.37 9.02
CA VAL A 138 -13.31 -7.17 7.94
C VAL A 138 -12.32 -6.32 7.17
N GLN A 139 -12.66 -5.06 6.90
CA GLN A 139 -11.75 -4.12 6.24
C GLN A 139 -10.47 -3.89 7.07
N ALA A 140 -10.60 -3.77 8.40
CA ALA A 140 -9.47 -3.64 9.31
C ALA A 140 -8.62 -4.92 9.39
N ALA A 141 -9.26 -6.09 9.41
CA ALA A 141 -8.55 -7.38 9.36
C ALA A 141 -7.83 -7.59 8.02
N ALA A 142 -8.48 -7.22 6.91
CA ALA A 142 -7.90 -7.25 5.57
C ALA A 142 -6.66 -6.36 5.51
N HIS A 143 -6.77 -5.09 5.92
CA HIS A 143 -5.66 -4.15 5.98
C HIS A 143 -4.47 -4.70 6.79
N ARG A 144 -4.70 -5.23 8.00
CA ARG A 144 -3.61 -5.79 8.83
C ARG A 144 -2.91 -6.97 8.18
N ASN A 145 -3.61 -7.73 7.34
CA ASN A 145 -3.02 -8.82 6.58
C ASN A 145 -2.28 -8.28 5.36
N SER A 146 -2.86 -7.36 4.58
CA SER A 146 -2.26 -6.84 3.34
C SER A 146 -1.16 -5.80 3.54
N GLN A 147 -1.10 -5.14 4.69
CA GLN A 147 -0.09 -4.12 4.96
C GLN A 147 1.34 -4.69 4.83
N TYR A 148 2.12 -4.11 3.94
CA TYR A 148 3.49 -4.55 3.59
C TYR A 148 3.60 -6.00 3.09
N SER A 149 2.51 -6.61 2.61
CA SER A 149 2.51 -7.98 2.11
C SER A 149 3.45 -8.18 0.90
N GLN A 150 3.73 -7.09 0.17
CA GLN A 150 4.61 -7.10 -1.00
C GLN A 150 6.06 -7.41 -0.68
N LEU A 151 6.48 -7.22 0.58
CA LEU A 151 7.81 -7.64 1.05
C LEU A 151 7.92 -9.15 1.22
N LYS A 152 6.78 -9.85 1.33
CA LYS A 152 6.69 -11.28 1.58
C LYS A 152 6.35 -12.08 0.32
N PHE A 153 6.42 -11.48 -0.87
CA PHE A 153 6.13 -12.16 -2.14
C PHE A 153 7.04 -13.37 -2.42
N SER A 154 8.23 -13.42 -1.82
CA SER A 154 9.09 -14.61 -1.88
C SER A 154 8.50 -15.83 -1.17
N LEU A 155 7.57 -15.64 -0.24
CA LEU A 155 6.91 -16.71 0.53
C LEU A 155 5.45 -16.89 0.12
N PHE A 156 4.67 -15.80 0.08
CA PHE A 156 3.25 -15.85 -0.25
C PHE A 156 2.78 -14.57 -0.96
N PRO A 157 2.25 -14.66 -2.19
CA PRO A 157 1.80 -13.50 -2.94
C PRO A 157 0.41 -13.05 -2.45
N MET A 158 0.39 -12.16 -1.46
CA MET A 158 -0.86 -11.57 -0.95
C MET A 158 -1.04 -10.14 -1.48
N LEU A 159 -2.16 -9.88 -2.14
CA LEU A 159 -2.50 -8.58 -2.72
C LEU A 159 -3.65 -7.92 -1.96
N ASN A 160 -3.72 -6.58 -1.98
CA ASN A 160 -4.88 -5.86 -1.46
C ASN A 160 -5.99 -5.80 -2.52
N LEU A 161 -7.14 -6.41 -2.19
CA LEU A 161 -8.34 -6.46 -3.04
C LEU A 161 -9.55 -5.78 -2.37
N VAL A 162 -9.36 -5.15 -1.21
CA VAL A 162 -10.43 -4.55 -0.41
C VAL A 162 -10.20 -3.05 -0.30
N ASN A 163 -11.21 -2.26 -0.63
CA ASN A 163 -11.18 -0.83 -0.36
C ASN A 163 -11.40 -0.62 1.14
N HIS A 164 -10.44 0.00 1.82
CA HIS A 164 -10.51 0.31 3.25
C HIS A 164 -10.03 1.74 3.51
N PRO A 165 -10.38 2.43 4.59
CA PRO A 165 -9.91 3.80 4.83
C PRO A 165 -8.46 3.90 5.35
N PHE A 166 -7.82 2.77 5.69
CA PHE A 166 -6.53 2.73 6.36
C PHE A 166 -5.34 2.80 5.39
N HIS A 167 -4.98 3.99 4.90
CA HIS A 167 -3.86 4.16 3.95
C HIS A 167 -2.66 4.96 4.51
N GLY A 168 -2.71 5.35 5.79
CA GLY A 168 -1.57 6.00 6.48
C GLY A 168 -1.28 7.43 6.04
N THR A 169 -2.17 8.05 5.25
CA THR A 169 -2.09 9.44 4.80
C THR A 169 -3.24 10.27 5.35
N ASP A 170 -3.00 11.57 5.55
CA ASP A 170 -4.01 12.51 6.03
C ASP A 170 -4.94 12.92 4.86
N PRO A 171 -6.25 12.61 4.91
CA PRO A 171 -7.22 13.01 3.89
C PRO A 171 -7.31 14.52 3.68
N ALA A 172 -6.91 15.33 4.68
CA ALA A 172 -6.90 16.79 4.58
C ALA A 172 -6.00 17.29 3.43
N LYS A 173 -5.00 16.50 2.99
CA LYS A 173 -4.12 16.82 1.85
C LYS A 173 -4.89 17.10 0.56
N TYR A 174 -6.08 16.51 0.40
CA TYR A 174 -6.87 16.58 -0.84
C TYR A 174 -8.04 17.58 -0.77
N GLY A 175 -8.07 18.43 0.26
CA GLY A 175 -9.13 19.43 0.44
C GLY A 175 -10.44 18.87 0.99
N VAL A 176 -10.44 17.62 1.48
CA VAL A 176 -11.58 17.00 2.16
C VAL A 176 -11.55 17.43 3.62
N GLN A 177 -12.56 18.18 4.07
CA GLN A 177 -12.81 18.32 5.51
C GLN A 177 -13.20 16.95 6.03
N ALA A 178 -12.43 16.41 6.97
CA ALA A 178 -12.71 15.11 7.56
C ALA A 178 -14.14 15.09 8.10
N GLU A 179 -15.02 14.29 7.50
CA GLU A 179 -16.30 13.99 8.13
C GLU A 179 -16.00 13.29 9.48
N PRO A 180 -16.58 13.77 10.59
CA PRO A 180 -16.25 13.30 11.94
C PRO A 180 -16.63 11.83 12.22
N ALA A 181 -17.25 11.13 11.28
CA ALA A 181 -17.80 9.79 11.46
C ALA A 181 -16.75 8.67 11.69
N VAL A 182 -15.48 8.88 11.32
CA VAL A 182 -14.44 7.85 11.48
C VAL A 182 -13.89 7.80 12.92
N LEU A 183 -13.93 8.92 13.66
CA LEU A 183 -13.45 8.98 15.05
C LEU A 183 -14.43 8.29 16.02
N GLU A 184 -15.74 8.39 15.77
CA GLU A 184 -16.75 7.68 16.57
C GLU A 184 -16.61 6.16 16.50
N SER A 185 -16.21 5.63 15.34
CA SER A 185 -15.98 4.19 15.16
C SER A 185 -14.76 3.66 15.93
N GLN A 186 -13.84 4.53 16.32
CA GLN A 186 -12.63 4.21 17.09
C GLN A 186 -12.83 4.39 18.60
N GLU A 187 -13.64 5.36 19.04
CA GLU A 187 -14.02 5.48 20.46
C GLU A 187 -14.98 4.38 20.92
N GLY A 188 -15.77 3.79 20.01
CA GLY A 188 -16.70 2.70 20.33
C GLY A 188 -16.07 1.32 20.61
N LEU A 189 -14.76 1.14 20.40
CA LEU A 189 -14.10 -0.18 20.43
C LEU A 189 -13.03 -0.33 21.52
N ARG A 190 -13.18 0.36 22.66
CA ARG A 190 -12.42 0.05 23.88
C ARG A 190 -13.32 -0.68 24.89
N PRO A 191 -13.29 -2.03 24.94
CA PRO A 191 -14.01 -2.80 25.96
C PRO A 191 -13.70 -2.33 27.39
N GLY A 192 -12.47 -1.86 27.62
CA GLY A 192 -12.04 -1.32 28.92
C GLY A 192 -12.73 -0.03 29.34
N GLU A 193 -13.14 0.84 28.42
CA GLU A 193 -13.81 2.11 28.76
C GLU A 193 -15.29 1.95 29.04
N MET A 194 -15.96 1.01 28.34
CA MET A 194 -17.33 0.63 28.70
C MET A 194 -17.39 -0.01 30.09
N LEU A 195 -16.40 -0.84 30.45
CA LEU A 195 -16.32 -1.41 31.79
C LEU A 195 -16.05 -0.33 32.83
N ARG A 196 -15.17 0.64 32.53
CA ARG A 196 -14.85 1.77 33.42
C ARG A 196 -16.02 2.72 33.63
N ARG A 197 -16.81 3.00 32.57
CA ARG A 197 -18.06 3.77 32.68
C ARG A 197 -19.10 3.01 33.51
N LYS A 198 -19.34 1.72 33.24
CA LYS A 198 -20.25 0.90 34.06
C LYS A 198 -19.83 0.80 35.53
N LEU A 199 -18.53 0.71 35.80
CA LEU A 199 -17.99 0.72 37.16
C LEU A 199 -18.16 2.08 37.84
N ASN A 200 -17.92 3.18 37.12
CA ASN A 200 -18.09 4.53 37.66
C ASN A 200 -19.56 4.91 37.86
N ASP A 201 -20.45 4.44 37.00
CA ASP A 201 -21.91 4.63 37.11
C ASP A 201 -22.48 3.78 38.26
N ALA A 202 -21.94 2.58 38.50
CA ALA A 202 -22.29 1.74 39.66
C ALA A 202 -21.70 2.27 40.99
N ALA A 203 -20.65 3.08 40.94
CA ALA A 203 -19.99 3.66 42.12
C ALA A 203 -20.57 5.01 42.57
N LYS A 204 -21.65 5.49 41.91
CA LYS A 204 -22.33 6.73 42.30
C LYS A 204 -23.47 6.39 43.27
N PRO A 205 -23.32 6.58 44.59
CA PRO A 205 -24.44 6.39 45.51
C PRO A 205 -25.51 7.44 45.20
N GLU A 206 -26.76 7.00 45.04
CA GLU A 206 -27.94 7.86 44.96
C GLU A 206 -28.04 8.70 46.24
N SER A 207 -27.48 9.91 46.22
CA SER A 207 -27.73 10.90 47.27
C SER A 207 -29.01 11.66 46.98
N SER A 208 -29.93 11.56 47.93
CA SER A 208 -31.08 12.43 48.22
C SER A 208 -32.21 12.49 47.19
N LYS A 209 -33.19 11.61 47.37
CA LYS A 209 -34.60 12.01 47.43
C LYS A 209 -35.22 11.24 48.59
N ASP A 210 -35.39 11.93 49.71
CA ASP A 210 -36.42 11.73 50.74
C ASP A 210 -36.01 12.54 51.99
N ALA A 211 -36.74 13.65 52.21
CA ALA A 211 -36.88 14.53 53.39
C ALA A 211 -36.76 16.02 53.04
#